data_AF-R5RXP9-F1
#
_entry.id   AF-R5RXP9-F1
#
_cell.length_a   1.000
_cell.length_b   1.000
_cell.length_c   1.000
_cell.angle_alpha   90.00
_cell.angle_beta   90.00
_cell.angle_gamma   90.00
#
_symmetry.space_group_name_H-M   'P 1'
#
loop_
_entity.id
_entity.type
_entity.pdbx_description
1 polymer ?
#
loop_
_entity_poly.entity_id
_entity_poly.type
_entity_poly.pdbx_seq_one_letter_code
_entity_poly.pdbx_strand_id
1 'polypeptide(L)'
;MKKVLWVSRHEMTAEQRADLDRVMGGAELLPWKETVTDIAQLLPLLEQADAVAAVLPPELLAKLLTLAGNKPVLRAVSERRATGCIRTLPDGRREQEFAYVHAGWEQLLRMDVRTRRL
;
A
#
# COMPACT_ATOMS: atom_id res chain seq x y z
N MET A 1 19.38 -0.70 -9.20
CA MET A 1 18.04 -0.18 -8.87
C MET A 1 17.10 -1.37 -8.81
N LYS A 2 16.23 -1.45 -7.79
CA LYS A 2 15.32 -2.58 -7.59
C LYS A 2 13.99 -2.33 -8.31
N LYS A 3 13.47 -3.32 -9.05
CA LYS A 3 12.15 -3.20 -9.69
C LYS A 3 11.06 -3.47 -8.66
N VAL A 4 10.16 -2.52 -8.45
CA VAL A 4 9.05 -2.64 -7.51
C VAL A 4 7.74 -2.58 -8.27
N LEU A 5 6.97 -3.66 -8.19
CA LEU A 5 5.59 -3.67 -8.68
C LEU A 5 4.73 -2.82 -7.75
N TRP A 6 4.20 -1.69 -8.26
CA TRP A 6 3.30 -0.82 -7.51
C TRP A 6 1.85 -1.12 -7.90
N VAL A 7 1.09 -1.74 -6.99
CA VAL A 7 -0.31 -2.11 -7.23
C VAL A 7 -1.24 -1.14 -6.51
N SER A 8 -1.71 -0.14 -7.25
CA SER A 8 -2.69 0.84 -6.76
C SER A 8 -3.25 1.62 -7.93
N ARG A 9 -4.55 1.95 -7.84
CA ARG A 9 -5.21 2.87 -8.77
C ARG A 9 -4.75 4.32 -8.61
N HIS A 10 -4.07 4.62 -7.51
CA HIS A 10 -3.56 5.95 -7.19
C HIS A 10 -2.04 6.00 -7.37
N GLU A 11 -1.56 7.17 -7.78
CA GLU A 11 -0.12 7.44 -7.78
C GLU A 11 0.39 7.51 -6.35
N MET A 12 1.64 7.05 -6.15
CA MET A 12 2.30 7.21 -4.86
C MET A 12 2.45 8.69 -4.54
N THR A 13 2.24 9.07 -3.28
CA THR A 13 2.62 10.40 -2.82
C THR A 13 4.14 10.55 -2.87
N ALA A 14 4.63 11.80 -2.89
CA ALA A 14 6.07 12.07 -2.87
C ALA A 14 6.75 11.46 -1.63
N GLU A 15 6.08 11.49 -0.48
CA GLU A 15 6.55 10.90 0.77
C GLU A 15 6.67 9.38 0.67
N GLN A 16 5.64 8.70 0.15
CA GLN A 16 5.65 7.26 -0.09
C GLN A 16 6.79 6.86 -1.03
N ARG A 17 6.98 7.63 -2.10
CA ARG A 17 8.02 7.37 -3.10
C ARG A 17 9.42 7.52 -2.50
N ALA A 18 9.70 8.63 -1.82
CA ALA A 18 10.99 8.88 -1.19
C ALA A 18 11.31 7.81 -0.13
N ASP A 19 10.31 7.42 0.66
CA ASP A 19 10.49 6.37 1.66
C ASP A 19 10.70 4.98 1.04
N LEU A 20 10.00 4.67 -0.05
CA LEU A 20 10.22 3.42 -0.78
C LEU A 20 11.64 3.36 -1.36
N ASP A 21 12.11 4.44 -1.97
CA ASP A 21 13.48 4.54 -2.50
C ASP A 21 14.51 4.34 -1.38
N ARG A 22 14.28 4.91 -0.20
CA ARG A 22 15.14 4.72 0.99
C ARG A 22 15.17 3.26 1.44
N VAL A 23 14.00 2.61 1.56
CA VAL A 23 13.89 1.21 2.04
C VAL A 23 14.48 0.22 1.03
N MET A 24 14.33 0.48 -0.27
CA MET A 24 14.75 -0.44 -1.33
C MET A 24 16.16 -0.18 -1.88
N GLY A 25 16.82 0.91 -1.46
CA GLY A 25 18.10 1.34 -2.04
C GLY A 25 17.97 1.83 -3.49
N GLY A 26 16.84 2.51 -3.78
CA GLY A 26 16.44 3.00 -5.10
C GLY A 26 15.50 2.05 -5.85
N ALA A 27 14.30 2.54 -6.19
CA ALA A 27 13.22 1.77 -6.81
C ALA A 27 12.86 2.26 -8.22
N GLU A 28 12.74 1.30 -9.14
CA GLU A 28 12.10 1.46 -10.45
C GLU A 28 10.67 0.93 -10.35
N LEU A 29 9.66 1.76 -10.61
CA LEU A 29 8.28 1.35 -10.46
C LEU A 29 7.76 0.66 -11.72
N LEU A 30 7.14 -0.51 -11.54
CA LEU A 30 6.27 -1.17 -12.50
C LEU A 30 4.82 -0.90 -12.05
N PRO A 31 4.12 0.12 -12.59
CA PRO A 31 2.80 0.49 -12.09
C PRO A 31 1.71 -0.45 -12.61
N TRP A 32 0.82 -0.89 -11.72
CA TRP A 32 -0.47 -1.48 -12.03
C TRP A 32 -1.58 -0.56 -11.51
N LYS A 33 -2.20 0.19 -12.44
CA LYS A 33 -3.22 1.21 -12.12
C LYS A 33 -4.66 0.70 -12.18
N GLU A 34 -4.87 -0.54 -12.62
CA GLU A 34 -6.21 -1.11 -12.77
C GLU A 34 -6.73 -1.78 -11.50
N THR A 35 -8.05 -1.94 -11.40
CA THR A 35 -8.66 -2.70 -10.31
C THR A 35 -8.26 -4.17 -10.44
N VAL A 36 -7.60 -4.73 -9.43
CA VAL A 36 -7.25 -6.15 -9.40
C VAL A 36 -8.48 -6.95 -8.99
N THR A 37 -9.06 -7.68 -9.94
CA THR A 37 -10.15 -8.65 -9.68
C THR A 37 -9.61 -10.07 -9.48
N ASP A 38 -8.46 -10.37 -10.08
CA ASP A 38 -7.72 -11.61 -9.94
C ASP A 38 -6.22 -11.32 -9.82
N ILE A 39 -5.56 -11.89 -8.80
CA ILE A 39 -4.11 -11.72 -8.60
C ILE A 39 -3.30 -12.36 -9.73
N ALA A 40 -3.84 -13.37 -10.43
CA ALA A 40 -3.11 -14.05 -11.51
C ALA A 40 -2.70 -13.06 -12.63
N GLN A 41 -3.44 -11.97 -12.81
CA GLN A 41 -3.13 -10.90 -13.77
C GLN A 41 -1.79 -10.21 -13.47
N LEU A 42 -1.36 -10.20 -12.21
CA LEU A 42 -0.12 -9.57 -11.78
C LEU A 42 1.10 -10.45 -12.03
N LEU A 43 0.95 -11.75 -12.32
CA LEU A 43 2.06 -12.70 -12.44
C LEU A 43 3.17 -12.25 -13.40
N PRO A 44 2.88 -11.78 -14.63
CA PRO A 44 3.94 -11.38 -15.56
C PRO A 44 4.80 -10.22 -15.04
N LEU A 45 4.19 -9.27 -14.32
CA LEU A 45 4.92 -8.16 -13.70
C LEU A 45 5.61 -8.58 -12.41
N LEU A 46 4.96 -9.46 -11.64
CA LEU A 46 5.50 -10.01 -10.41
C LEU A 46 6.78 -10.79 -10.68
N GLU A 47 6.87 -11.55 -11.77
CA GLU A 47 8.09 -12.26 -12.19
C GLU A 47 9.26 -11.31 -12.44
N GLN A 48 8.99 -10.15 -13.05
CA GLN A 48 9.98 -9.12 -13.37
C GLN A 48 10.39 -8.25 -12.17
N ALA A 49 9.57 -8.22 -11.12
CA ALA A 49 9.80 -7.39 -9.94
C ALA A 49 10.72 -8.08 -8.93
N ASP A 50 11.53 -7.28 -8.22
CA ASP A 50 12.29 -7.69 -7.05
C ASP A 50 11.44 -7.65 -5.76
N ALA A 51 10.44 -6.75 -5.73
CA ALA A 51 9.52 -6.57 -4.60
C ALA A 51 8.17 -6.04 -5.10
N VAL A 52 7.15 -6.10 -4.23
CA VAL A 52 5.81 -5.57 -4.51
C VAL A 52 5.45 -4.57 -3.43
N ALA A 53 4.91 -3.42 -3.82
CA ALA A 53 4.23 -2.48 -2.93
C ALA A 53 2.77 -2.41 -3.36
N ALA A 54 1.83 -2.69 -2.46
CA ALA A 54 0.42 -2.88 -2.83
C ALA A 54 -0.56 -2.19 -1.88
N VAL A 55 -1.60 -1.60 -2.48
CA VAL A 55 -2.80 -1.10 -1.78
C VAL A 55 -3.98 -1.95 -2.25
N LEU A 56 -4.23 -3.04 -1.53
CA LEU A 56 -5.27 -4.02 -1.85
C LEU A 56 -6.05 -4.43 -0.60
N PRO A 57 -7.30 -4.93 -0.75
CA PRO A 57 -8.03 -5.58 0.32
C PRO A 57 -7.28 -6.78 0.92
N PRO A 58 -7.51 -7.13 2.20
CA PRO A 58 -6.80 -8.21 2.90
C PRO A 58 -6.80 -9.56 2.16
N GLU A 59 -7.91 -9.93 1.52
CA GLU A 59 -8.07 -11.18 0.78
C GLU A 59 -7.13 -11.25 -0.43
N LEU A 60 -7.00 -10.13 -1.15
CA LEU A 60 -6.11 -10.02 -2.30
C LEU A 60 -4.65 -9.93 -1.86
N LEU A 61 -4.34 -9.22 -0.77
CA LEU A 61 -3.00 -9.18 -0.18
C LEU A 61 -2.52 -10.58 0.24
N ALA A 62 -3.38 -11.39 0.87
CA ALA A 62 -3.03 -12.75 1.28
C ALA A 62 -2.71 -13.66 0.09
N LYS A 63 -3.48 -13.54 -1.01
CA LYS A 63 -3.21 -14.25 -2.27
C LYS A 63 -1.91 -13.78 -2.92
N LEU A 64 -1.71 -12.46 -2.98
CA LEU A 64 -0.48 -11.86 -3.51
C LEU A 64 0.75 -12.30 -2.71
N LEU A 65 0.67 -12.35 -1.39
CA LEU A 65 1.76 -12.81 -0.53
C LEU A 65 2.16 -14.25 -0.83
N THR A 66 1.17 -15.13 -1.03
CA THR A 66 1.42 -16.52 -1.44
C THR A 66 2.12 -16.60 -2.80
N LEU A 67 1.69 -15.80 -3.79
CA LEU A 67 2.26 -15.82 -5.15
C LEU A 67 3.61 -15.11 -5.26
N ALA A 68 3.89 -14.13 -4.41
CA ALA A 68 5.17 -13.42 -4.36
C ALA A 68 6.32 -14.31 -3.86
N GLY A 69 6.01 -15.42 -3.19
CA GLY A 69 7.01 -16.35 -2.66
C GLY A 69 7.95 -15.65 -1.69
N ASN A 70 9.24 -15.60 -2.03
CA ASN A 70 10.27 -14.95 -1.19
C ASN A 70 10.41 -13.44 -1.46
N LYS A 71 9.69 -12.88 -2.45
CA LYS A 71 9.77 -11.47 -2.78
C LYS A 71 9.06 -10.64 -1.70
N PRO A 72 9.65 -9.54 -1.20
CA PRO A 72 9.00 -8.69 -0.22
C PRO A 72 7.67 -8.14 -0.74
N VAL A 73 6.60 -8.27 0.04
CA VAL A 73 5.32 -7.60 -0.20
C VAL A 73 5.16 -6.50 0.84
N LEU A 74 5.11 -5.27 0.38
CA LEU A 74 5.10 -4.06 1.19
C LEU A 74 3.70 -3.43 1.18
N ARG A 75 3.27 -2.97 2.35
CA ARG A 75 2.05 -2.19 2.54
C ARG A 75 2.41 -0.83 3.10
N ALA A 76 1.82 0.23 2.55
CA ALA A 76 1.93 1.56 3.12
C ALA A 76 1.13 1.64 4.43
N VAL A 77 1.75 2.16 5.48
CA VAL A 77 1.09 2.48 6.75
C VAL A 77 0.77 3.95 6.76
N SER A 78 -0.46 4.29 7.14
CA SER A 78 -0.87 5.68 7.34
C SER A 78 -1.17 5.92 8.81
N GLU A 79 -0.71 7.05 9.33
CA GLU A 79 -1.04 7.52 10.67
C GLU A 79 -2.00 8.70 10.59
N ARG A 80 -2.98 8.73 11.49
CA ARG A 80 -3.84 9.90 11.66
C ARG A 80 -3.15 10.88 12.59
N ARG A 81 -2.74 12.04 12.06
CA ARG A 81 -2.01 13.07 12.79
C ARG A 81 -2.84 14.34 12.88
N ALA A 82 -2.88 14.94 14.07
CA ALA A 82 -3.50 16.25 14.26
C ALA A 82 -2.74 17.31 13.45
N THR A 83 -3.46 18.15 12.71
CA THR A 83 -2.83 19.23 11.93
C THR A 83 -2.48 20.45 12.78
N GLY A 84 -3.05 20.53 13.99
CA GLY A 84 -2.98 21.71 14.86
C GLY A 84 -4.07 22.75 14.54
N CYS A 85 -4.84 22.55 13.46
CA CYS A 85 -5.96 23.40 13.10
C CYS A 85 -7.26 22.95 13.79
N ILE A 86 -8.17 23.91 13.99
CA ILE A 86 -9.55 23.66 14.41
C ILE A 86 -10.45 23.91 13.22
N ARG A 87 -11.27 22.92 12.83
CA ARG A 87 -12.31 23.11 11.82
C ARG A 87 -13.66 23.31 12.47
N THR A 88 -14.50 24.12 11.84
CA THR A 88 -15.90 24.31 12.21
C THR A 88 -16.76 23.45 11.28
N LEU A 89 -17.57 22.57 11.87
CA LEU A 89 -18.52 21.74 11.16
C LEU A 89 -19.74 22.56 10.70
N PRO A 90 -20.54 22.06 9.73
CA PRO A 90 -21.76 22.74 9.28
C PRO A 90 -22.78 23.04 10.39
N ASP A 91 -22.74 22.29 11.49
CA ASP A 91 -23.61 22.48 12.67
C ASP A 91 -23.02 23.45 13.73
N GLY A 92 -21.90 24.11 13.42
CA GLY A 92 -21.23 25.07 14.29
C GLY A 92 -20.29 24.45 15.33
N ARG A 93 -20.23 23.11 15.45
CA ARG A 93 -19.27 22.46 16.35
C ARG A 93 -17.84 22.67 15.86
N ARG A 94 -16.92 22.82 16.82
CA ARG A 94 -15.49 22.97 16.57
C ARG A 94 -14.78 21.68 16.95
N GLU A 95 -13.97 21.15 16.04
CA GLU A 95 -13.19 19.95 16.28
C GLU A 95 -11.77 20.09 15.75
N GLN A 96 -10.86 19.32 16.34
CA GLN A 96 -9.49 19.23 15.85
C GLN A 96 -9.48 18.59 14.46
N GLU A 97 -8.75 19.20 13.54
CA GLU A 97 -8.52 18.65 12.22
C GLU A 97 -7.38 17.62 12.26
N PHE A 98 -7.53 16.57 11.46
CA PHE A 98 -6.56 15.51 11.31
C PHE A 98 -6.27 15.24 9.84
N ALA A 99 -5.02 14.92 9.54
CA ALA A 99 -4.57 14.43 8.25
C ALA A 99 -4.11 12.97 8.38
N TYR A 100 -4.20 12.23 7.28
CA TYR A 100 -3.53 10.94 7.16
C TYR A 100 -2.17 11.17 6.51
N VAL A 101 -1.10 10.83 7.22
CA VAL A 101 0.28 10.97 6.77
C VAL A 101 0.89 9.59 6.54
N HIS A 102 1.83 9.49 5.58
CA HIS A 102 2.58 8.25 5.38
C HIS A 102 3.48 8.01 6.60
N ALA A 103 3.28 6.88 7.28
CA ALA A 103 4.00 6.50 8.49
C ALA A 103 5.08 5.44 8.24
N GLY A 104 5.20 4.93 7.01
CA GLY A 104 6.23 3.99 6.61
C GLY A 104 5.73 2.81 5.79
N TRP A 105 6.64 1.92 5.42
CA TRP A 105 6.36 0.64 4.79
C TRP A 105 6.47 -0.50 5.79
N GLU A 106 5.47 -1.39 5.78
CA GLU A 106 5.54 -2.67 6.47
C GLU A 106 5.69 -3.80 5.47
N GLN A 107 6.58 -4.75 5.76
CA GLN A 107 6.64 -6.00 5.03
C GLN A 107 5.61 -6.97 5.60
N LEU A 108 4.73 -7.46 4.74
CA LEU A 108 3.81 -8.55 5.07
C LEU A 108 4.62 -9.85 5.16
N LEU A 109 4.63 -10.45 6.34
CA LEU A 109 5.33 -11.72 6.59
C LEU A 109 4.40 -12.93 6.52
N ARG A 110 3.15 -12.78 6.97
CA ARG A 110 2.11 -13.82 6.95
C ARG A 110 0.74 -13.18 7.05
N MET A 111 -0.24 -13.74 6.35
CA MET A 111 -1.67 -13.37 6.45
C MET A 111 -2.53 -14.63 6.44
N ASP A 112 -3.51 -14.71 7.35
CA ASP A 112 -4.53 -15.77 7.40
C ASP A 112 -5.90 -15.08 7.43
N VAL A 113 -6.69 -15.27 6.38
CA VAL A 113 -8.00 -14.62 6.24
C VAL A 113 -9.07 -15.71 6.30
N ARG A 114 -9.97 -15.60 7.28
CA ARG A 114 -11.09 -16.53 7.47
C ARG A 114 -12.39 -15.77 7.41
N THR A 115 -13.30 -16.23 6.56
CA THR A 115 -14.63 -15.65 6.41
C THR A 115 -15.67 -16.75 6.62
N ARG A 116 -16.79 -16.37 7.23
CA ARG A 116 -17.99 -17.22 7.35
C ARG A 116 -19.17 -16.36 6.97
N ARG A 117 -20.01 -16.87 6.07
CA ARG A 117 -21.29 -16.24 5.76
C ARG A 117 -22.24 -16.39 6.96
N LEU A 118 -22.86 -15.30 7.38
CA LEU A 118 -23.90 -15.28 8.40
C LEU A 118 -25.27 -15.46 7.77
#